data_AF-A0A819S0S9-F1
#
_entry.id   AF-A0A819S0S9-F1
#
_cell.length_a   1.000
_cell.length_b   1.000
_cell.length_c   1.000
_cell.angle_alpha   90.00
_cell.angle_beta   90.00
_cell.angle_gamma   90.00
#
_symmetry.space_group_name_H-M   'P 1'
#
loop_
_entity.id
_entity.type
_entity.pdbx_description
1 polymer ?
#
loop_
_entity_poly.entity_id
_entity_poly.type
_entity_poly.pdbx_seq_one_letter_code
_entity_poly.pdbx_strand_id
1 'polypeptide(L)'
;MTNKAINLTIIVIIIIIIGFGAVYIHFPIYRNYQILAKFYQRNRTNRPAGFGGGVVVFDGNKKQFVTMVQRSMFTLNAQGYIPMPDTIKRVWIDVGSNIGAFLAGDSVYSAVYWPNRIKKSARDEFRDANDIMGIAIDPNSIYYEGLSKIPRIIPIIAAIYTVEGTQIFYEYPVDGCSSLLEPNSALDPSYLGDNVIIGCHHVKKMTGVSTIRLETILSLIDPRLDVEFLKIDAQGTDLEVAQSAGAQLKRIGKIVIETQKQVSNNNKTNNFLYKNQISAQESVKWMAEHDFLFDEKQSFPNNLLIQEFNYVFNNRYRNNTT
;
A
#
# COMPACT_ATOMS: atom_id res chain seq x y z
N MET A 1 -41.94 -15.65 53.60
CA MET A 1 -40.57 -15.46 53.09
C MET A 1 -40.51 -16.13 51.74
N THR A 2 -40.69 -15.37 50.66
CA THR A 2 -40.89 -15.90 49.32
C THR A 2 -40.34 -14.92 48.28
N ASN A 3 -39.34 -15.42 47.55
CA ASN A 3 -38.94 -15.12 46.17
C ASN A 3 -39.03 -13.68 45.64
N LYS A 4 -37.85 -13.05 45.46
CA LYS A 4 -37.65 -12.01 44.46
C LYS A 4 -37.12 -12.64 43.17
N ALA A 5 -37.97 -12.65 42.15
CA ALA A 5 -37.60 -12.91 40.78
C ALA A 5 -37.01 -11.65 40.12
N ILE A 6 -36.08 -11.89 39.21
CA ILE A 6 -35.43 -10.96 38.29
C ILE A 6 -36.49 -10.40 37.32
N ASN A 7 -36.39 -9.13 36.93
CA ASN A 7 -36.81 -8.76 35.58
C ASN A 7 -36.03 -7.60 34.97
N LEU A 8 -35.69 -7.86 33.71
CA LEU A 8 -34.70 -7.25 32.83
C LEU A 8 -35.35 -6.06 32.10
N THR A 9 -34.77 -4.87 32.19
CA THR A 9 -35.23 -3.70 31.43
C THR A 9 -34.77 -3.79 29.97
N ILE A 10 -35.71 -4.08 29.07
CA ILE A 10 -35.56 -3.88 27.62
C ILE A 10 -35.94 -2.43 27.32
N ILE A 11 -34.99 -1.64 26.82
CA ILE A 11 -35.27 -0.29 26.30
C ILE A 11 -35.69 -0.43 24.84
N VAL A 12 -36.96 -0.20 24.56
CA VAL A 12 -37.52 -0.01 23.22
C VAL A 12 -37.52 1.49 22.93
N ILE A 13 -36.75 1.92 21.92
CA ILE A 13 -36.78 3.32 21.43
C ILE A 13 -37.86 3.42 20.35
N ILE A 14 -38.91 4.17 20.65
CA ILE A 14 -39.96 4.59 19.71
C ILE A 14 -39.50 5.91 19.07
N ILE A 15 -39.36 5.94 17.74
CA ILE A 15 -39.16 7.18 16.98
C ILE A 15 -40.52 7.71 16.55
N ILE A 16 -40.90 8.87 17.09
CA ILE A 16 -42.06 9.66 16.67
C ILE A 16 -41.63 10.58 15.52
N ILE A 17 -42.33 10.49 14.38
CA ILE A 17 -42.20 11.40 13.25
C ILE A 17 -43.20 12.55 13.44
N ILE A 18 -42.71 13.79 13.60
CA ILE A 18 -43.49 15.01 13.38
C ILE A 18 -42.67 15.92 12.46
N GLY A 19 -43.31 16.40 11.40
CA GLY A 19 -42.67 17.01 10.25
C GLY A 19 -42.50 18.53 10.28
N PHE A 20 -42.02 18.99 9.12
CA PHE A 20 -41.84 20.36 8.62
C PHE A 20 -40.66 21.18 9.16
N GLY A 21 -39.60 21.20 8.35
CA GLY A 21 -38.48 22.12 8.43
C GLY A 21 -37.22 21.46 7.86
N ALA A 22 -36.91 21.68 6.58
CA ALA A 22 -35.66 21.22 5.99
C ALA A 22 -34.49 22.01 6.58
N VAL A 23 -33.99 21.55 7.73
CA VAL A 23 -32.71 21.99 8.28
C VAL A 23 -31.63 21.19 7.58
N TYR A 24 -30.87 21.84 6.70
CA TYR A 24 -29.63 21.29 6.15
C TYR A 24 -28.59 21.27 7.27
N ILE A 25 -28.56 20.18 8.03
CA ILE A 25 -27.49 19.93 8.99
C ILE A 25 -26.29 19.41 8.20
N HIS A 26 -25.27 20.25 8.03
CA HIS A 26 -23.98 19.84 7.51
C HIS A 26 -23.32 18.93 8.55
N PHE A 27 -23.46 17.61 8.38
CA PHE A 27 -22.71 16.65 9.17
C PHE A 27 -21.27 16.61 8.66
N PRO A 28 -20.25 16.85 9.50
CA PRO A 28 -18.88 16.60 9.11
C PRO A 28 -18.73 15.09 8.92
N ILE A 29 -18.57 14.68 7.66
CA ILE A 29 -18.32 13.30 7.18
C ILE A 29 -17.18 12.62 7.98
N TYR A 30 -16.33 13.40 8.67
CA TYR A 30 -15.19 12.96 9.45
C TYR A 30 -15.49 12.24 10.78
N ARG A 31 -16.67 12.44 11.40
CA ARG A 31 -16.97 11.77 12.69
C ARG A 31 -17.20 10.26 12.53
N ASN A 32 -17.61 9.82 11.33
CA ASN A 32 -17.80 8.40 11.00
C ASN A 32 -16.47 7.64 10.83
N TYR A 33 -15.39 8.30 10.43
CA TYR A 33 -14.07 7.66 10.28
C TYR A 33 -13.49 7.19 11.62
N GLN A 34 -13.64 8.00 12.68
CA GLN A 34 -13.19 7.58 14.01
C GLN A 34 -14.07 6.46 14.59
N ILE A 35 -15.35 6.41 14.24
CA ILE A 35 -16.26 5.36 14.71
C ILE A 35 -15.97 4.03 13.98
N LEU A 36 -15.73 4.05 12.66
CA LEU A 36 -15.34 2.86 11.91
C LEU A 36 -13.97 2.32 12.35
N ALA A 37 -12.98 3.19 12.51
CA ALA A 37 -11.65 2.80 12.99
C ALA A 37 -11.69 2.27 14.43
N LYS A 38 -12.50 2.87 15.32
CA LYS A 38 -12.70 2.37 16.68
C LYS A 38 -13.52 1.07 16.73
N PHE A 39 -14.48 0.87 15.82
CA PHE A 39 -15.24 -0.39 15.70
C PHE A 39 -14.33 -1.54 15.27
N TYR A 40 -13.42 -1.28 14.32
CA TYR A 40 -12.42 -2.26 13.90
C TYR A 40 -11.37 -2.55 15.00
N GLN A 41 -10.97 -1.53 15.78
CA GLN A 41 -10.00 -1.70 16.88
C GLN A 41 -10.58 -2.32 18.16
N ARG A 42 -11.87 -2.13 18.48
CA ARG A 42 -12.48 -2.72 19.70
C ARG A 42 -12.63 -4.24 19.63
N ASN A 43 -12.67 -4.83 18.44
CA ASN A 43 -12.73 -6.29 18.26
C ASN A 43 -11.34 -6.99 18.32
N ARG A 44 -10.25 -6.25 18.60
CA ARG A 44 -8.86 -6.76 18.57
C ARG A 44 -8.33 -7.34 19.89
N THR A 45 -8.97 -7.10 21.04
CA THR A 45 -8.32 -7.39 22.34
C THR A 45 -8.38 -8.85 22.81
N ASN A 46 -8.95 -9.78 22.04
CA ASN A 46 -9.15 -11.19 22.49
C ASN A 46 -8.72 -12.27 21.49
N ARG A 47 -7.70 -12.06 20.65
CA ARG A 47 -7.18 -13.14 19.79
C ARG A 47 -5.74 -13.52 20.14
N PRO A 48 -5.44 -14.82 20.38
CA PRO A 48 -4.07 -15.27 20.53
C PRO A 48 -3.29 -15.04 19.23
N ALA A 49 -2.03 -14.64 19.35
CA ALA A 49 -1.12 -14.48 18.22
C ALA A 49 -1.01 -15.83 17.47
N GLY A 50 -1.61 -15.90 16.29
CA GLY A 50 -1.38 -17.00 15.36
C GLY A 50 0.06 -16.93 14.88
N PHE A 51 0.88 -17.89 15.29
CA PHE A 51 2.21 -18.09 14.76
C PHE A 51 2.12 -18.44 13.26
N GLY A 52 2.54 -17.51 12.40
CA GLY A 52 2.99 -17.86 11.06
C GLY A 52 4.30 -18.63 11.20
N GLY A 53 4.22 -19.96 11.14
CA GLY A 53 5.38 -20.83 11.27
C GLY A 53 6.31 -20.69 10.07
N GLY A 54 7.39 -19.93 10.23
CA GLY A 54 8.59 -20.07 9.41
C GLY A 54 9.44 -21.21 9.97
N VAL A 55 9.85 -22.17 9.12
CA VAL A 55 10.81 -23.20 9.51
C VAL A 55 12.21 -22.59 9.48
N VAL A 56 12.89 -22.55 10.62
CA VAL A 56 14.29 -22.13 10.75
C VAL A 56 15.17 -23.39 10.76
N VAL A 57 15.90 -23.67 9.67
CA VAL A 57 16.79 -24.85 9.56
C VAL A 57 18.24 -24.42 9.63
N PHE A 58 18.88 -24.37 10.80
CA PHE A 58 20.29 -23.95 10.93
C PHE A 58 21.25 -24.89 10.17
N ASP A 59 21.99 -24.35 9.20
CA ASP A 59 23.18 -24.94 8.59
C ASP A 59 24.36 -24.05 9.00
N GLY A 60 25.40 -24.67 9.54
CA GLY A 60 26.58 -24.02 10.10
C GLY A 60 27.43 -23.21 9.10
N ASN A 61 27.01 -23.11 7.83
CA ASN A 61 27.70 -22.35 6.79
C ASN A 61 26.92 -21.10 6.39
N LYS A 62 27.40 -19.93 6.86
CA LYS A 62 26.79 -18.58 6.84
C LYS A 62 26.48 -17.94 5.45
N LYS A 63 26.32 -18.70 4.35
CA LYS A 63 26.09 -18.10 3.01
C LYS A 63 24.88 -18.58 2.22
N GLN A 64 24.08 -19.56 2.68
CA GLN A 64 22.92 -20.05 1.93
C GLN A 64 21.54 -19.79 2.58
N PHE A 65 21.49 -19.10 3.72
CA PHE A 65 20.28 -19.06 4.54
C PHE A 65 19.17 -18.12 4.07
N VAL A 66 19.51 -17.07 3.32
CA VAL A 66 18.54 -16.01 2.98
C VAL A 66 17.65 -16.42 1.80
N THR A 67 18.14 -17.27 0.89
CA THR A 67 17.43 -17.61 -0.35
C THR A 67 16.33 -18.68 -0.16
N MET A 68 16.46 -19.56 0.85
CA MET A 68 15.52 -20.68 1.03
C MET A 68 14.21 -20.28 1.74
N VAL A 69 14.28 -19.41 2.74
CA VAL A 69 13.10 -18.97 3.52
C VAL A 69 12.16 -18.09 2.69
N GLN A 70 12.70 -17.32 1.74
CA GLN A 70 11.88 -16.44 0.90
C GLN A 70 11.19 -17.17 -0.26
N ARG A 71 11.83 -18.20 -0.85
CA ARG A 71 11.16 -19.04 -1.86
C ARG A 71 10.02 -19.86 -1.26
N SER A 72 10.09 -20.24 0.02
CA SER A 72 8.97 -20.92 0.69
C SER A 72 7.71 -20.06 0.85
N MET A 73 7.78 -18.75 0.61
CA MET A 73 6.58 -17.88 0.57
C MET A 73 5.77 -18.07 -0.72
N PHE A 74 6.36 -18.68 -1.75
CA PHE A 74 5.73 -18.87 -3.04
C PHE A 74 5.53 -20.34 -3.32
N THR A 75 4.30 -20.70 -3.70
CA THR A 75 4.11 -21.91 -4.49
C THR A 75 4.65 -21.63 -5.88
N LEU A 76 5.66 -22.38 -6.33
CA LEU A 76 6.26 -22.24 -7.65
C LEU A 76 5.91 -23.45 -8.53
N ASN A 77 5.79 -23.25 -9.84
CA ASN A 77 5.67 -24.34 -10.80
C ASN A 77 7.02 -25.05 -11.02
N ALA A 78 7.04 -26.10 -11.86
CA ALA A 78 8.25 -26.87 -12.15
C ALA A 78 9.38 -26.03 -12.78
N GLN A 79 9.05 -24.88 -13.37
CA GLN A 79 9.98 -23.94 -13.98
C GLN A 79 10.46 -22.86 -12.98
N GLY A 80 9.98 -22.87 -11.73
CA GLY A 80 10.37 -21.91 -10.71
C GLY A 80 9.61 -20.58 -10.75
N TYR A 81 8.49 -20.51 -11.46
CA TYR A 81 7.65 -19.30 -11.56
C TYR A 81 6.39 -19.41 -10.69
N ILE A 82 5.83 -18.27 -10.31
CA ILE A 82 4.50 -18.20 -9.71
C ILE A 82 3.49 -18.80 -10.70
N PRO A 83 2.74 -19.84 -10.32
CA PRO A 83 1.76 -20.46 -11.19
C PRO A 83 0.64 -19.47 -11.50
N MET A 84 0.40 -19.21 -12.78
CA MET A 84 -0.69 -18.38 -13.26
C MET A 84 -1.53 -19.19 -14.27
N PRO A 85 -2.86 -19.00 -14.30
CA PRO A 85 -3.69 -19.61 -15.34
C PRO A 85 -3.25 -19.19 -16.74
N ASP A 86 -3.38 -20.07 -17.74
CA ASP A 86 -3.00 -19.77 -19.13
C ASP A 86 -3.79 -18.61 -19.77
N THR A 87 -4.94 -18.27 -19.17
CA THR A 87 -5.76 -17.11 -19.55
C THR A 87 -5.09 -15.79 -19.21
N ILE A 88 -4.16 -15.77 -18.25
CA ILE A 88 -3.42 -14.57 -17.86
C ILE A 88 -2.40 -14.24 -18.93
N LYS A 89 -2.39 -12.97 -19.36
CA LYS A 89 -1.44 -12.38 -20.31
C LYS A 89 -0.68 -11.22 -19.71
N ARG A 90 -1.26 -10.55 -18.71
CA ARG A 90 -0.76 -9.32 -18.11
C ARG A 90 -0.70 -9.43 -16.59
N VAL A 91 0.30 -8.80 -16.00
CA VAL A 91 0.52 -8.75 -14.56
C VAL A 91 0.56 -7.30 -14.10
N TRP A 92 -0.20 -7.00 -13.05
CA TRP A 92 -0.17 -5.73 -12.35
C TRP A 92 0.41 -5.93 -10.96
N ILE A 93 1.31 -5.05 -10.54
CA ILE A 93 1.95 -5.11 -9.22
C ILE A 93 1.56 -3.85 -8.43
N ASP A 94 1.15 -4.03 -7.18
CA ASP A 94 0.77 -2.95 -6.27
C ASP A 94 1.60 -3.06 -4.98
N VAL A 95 2.59 -2.19 -4.83
CA VAL A 95 3.48 -2.12 -3.66
C VAL A 95 2.95 -1.08 -2.69
N GLY A 96 2.78 -1.46 -1.43
CA GLY A 96 2.04 -0.66 -0.44
C GLY A 96 0.53 -0.76 -0.64
N SER A 97 0.08 -1.97 -1.03
CA SER A 97 -1.31 -2.24 -1.39
C SER A 97 -2.29 -1.83 -0.28
N ASN A 98 -1.87 -1.87 0.98
CA ASN A 98 -2.75 -1.77 2.14
C ASN A 98 -3.93 -2.74 1.97
N ILE A 99 -5.16 -2.23 2.03
CA ILE A 99 -6.41 -2.98 1.78
C ILE A 99 -6.65 -3.36 0.30
N GLY A 100 -5.67 -3.17 -0.58
CA GLY A 100 -5.79 -3.35 -2.02
C GLY A 100 -6.59 -2.22 -2.67
N ALA A 101 -6.47 -0.98 -2.20
CA ALA A 101 -7.30 0.11 -2.73
C ALA A 101 -7.18 0.26 -4.25
N PHE A 102 -6.01 -0.08 -4.82
CA PHE A 102 -5.77 -0.07 -6.25
C PHE A 102 -6.36 -1.30 -6.98
N LEU A 103 -6.11 -2.53 -6.48
CA LEU A 103 -6.53 -3.77 -7.15
C LEU A 103 -7.93 -4.28 -6.76
N ALA A 104 -8.33 -4.10 -5.50
CA ALA A 104 -9.53 -4.65 -4.86
C ALA A 104 -10.72 -3.68 -4.81
N GLY A 105 -10.46 -2.38 -4.71
CA GLY A 105 -11.41 -1.35 -5.08
C GLY A 105 -12.72 -1.23 -4.27
N ASP A 106 -12.72 -1.51 -2.97
CA ASP A 106 -13.92 -1.37 -2.11
C ASP A 106 -13.89 -0.16 -1.16
N SER A 107 -12.83 0.67 -1.21
CA SER A 107 -12.81 1.92 -0.45
C SER A 107 -13.20 3.10 -1.32
N VAL A 108 -13.99 3.99 -0.74
CA VAL A 108 -14.40 5.31 -1.27
C VAL A 108 -13.22 6.11 -1.86
N TYR A 109 -11.97 5.76 -1.52
CA TYR A 109 -10.75 6.35 -2.05
C TYR A 109 -10.53 6.14 -3.57
N SER A 110 -10.97 5.02 -4.18
CA SER A 110 -10.68 4.80 -5.61
C SER A 110 -11.45 5.73 -6.55
N ALA A 111 -12.67 6.16 -6.15
CA ALA A 111 -13.50 7.09 -6.92
C ALA A 111 -13.04 8.55 -6.77
N VAL A 112 -12.41 8.90 -5.65
CA VAL A 112 -11.95 10.26 -5.35
C VAL A 112 -10.59 10.56 -5.99
N TYR A 113 -9.72 9.56 -6.17
CA TYR A 113 -8.37 9.78 -6.71
C TYR A 113 -8.26 9.81 -8.23
N TRP A 114 -9.29 9.37 -8.97
CA TRP A 114 -9.25 9.32 -10.44
C TRP A 114 -10.50 9.91 -11.12
N PRO A 115 -10.99 11.10 -10.73
CA PRO A 115 -12.33 11.53 -11.12
C PRO A 115 -12.48 11.91 -12.61
N ASN A 116 -11.39 12.22 -13.34
CA ASN A 116 -11.55 12.99 -14.58
C ASN A 116 -10.88 12.51 -15.88
N ARG A 117 -10.11 11.41 -15.95
CA ARG A 117 -9.47 11.03 -17.25
C ARG A 117 -9.30 9.56 -17.63
N ILE A 118 -9.75 8.59 -16.83
CA ILE A 118 -9.88 7.22 -17.36
C ILE A 118 -11.36 6.91 -17.54
N LYS A 119 -11.79 6.70 -18.79
CA LYS A 119 -13.16 6.28 -19.16
C LYS A 119 -13.57 4.93 -18.53
N LYS A 120 -12.66 4.30 -17.77
CA LYS A 120 -12.79 3.08 -16.98
C LYS A 120 -11.67 3.12 -15.93
N SER A 121 -11.96 3.15 -14.62
CA SER A 121 -10.86 3.22 -13.63
C SER A 121 -9.95 1.99 -13.75
N ALA A 122 -8.67 2.08 -13.33
CA ALA A 122 -7.76 0.92 -13.33
C ALA A 122 -8.41 -0.31 -12.63
N ARG A 123 -9.19 -0.07 -11.57
CA ARG A 123 -10.05 -1.05 -10.92
C ARG A 123 -11.04 -1.70 -11.89
N ASP A 124 -11.80 -0.89 -12.62
CA ASP A 124 -12.82 -1.42 -13.54
C ASP A 124 -12.14 -2.22 -14.66
N GLU A 125 -10.96 -1.81 -15.11
CA GLU A 125 -10.16 -2.61 -16.05
C GLU A 125 -9.74 -3.95 -15.42
N PHE A 126 -9.12 -3.95 -14.25
CA PHE A 126 -8.72 -5.17 -13.54
C PHE A 126 -9.90 -6.13 -13.33
N ARG A 127 -11.04 -5.60 -12.88
CA ARG A 127 -12.27 -6.36 -12.63
C ARG A 127 -12.80 -7.02 -13.89
N ASP A 128 -12.89 -6.26 -14.98
CA ASP A 128 -13.56 -6.70 -16.20
C ASP A 128 -12.64 -7.51 -17.12
N ALA A 129 -11.32 -7.34 -17.00
CA ALA A 129 -10.33 -8.03 -17.81
C ALA A 129 -9.93 -9.37 -17.17
N ASN A 130 -10.28 -10.48 -17.79
CA ASN A 130 -9.98 -11.83 -17.28
C ASN A 130 -8.53 -12.29 -17.52
N ASP A 131 -7.74 -11.49 -18.25
CA ASP A 131 -6.35 -11.77 -18.63
C ASP A 131 -5.32 -11.07 -17.73
N ILE A 132 -5.76 -10.37 -16.68
CA ILE A 132 -4.89 -9.67 -15.72
C ILE A 132 -4.80 -10.46 -14.41
N MET A 133 -3.57 -10.64 -13.91
CA MET A 133 -3.27 -11.11 -12.55
C MET A 133 -2.67 -9.97 -11.73
N GLY A 134 -3.15 -9.77 -10.50
CA GLY A 134 -2.65 -8.79 -9.56
C GLY A 134 -1.68 -9.41 -8.56
N ILE A 135 -0.58 -8.73 -8.27
CA ILE A 135 0.33 -9.06 -7.17
C ILE A 135 0.28 -7.90 -6.18
N ALA A 136 -0.31 -8.13 -5.01
CA ALA A 136 -0.49 -7.13 -3.96
C ALA A 136 0.56 -7.33 -2.88
N ILE A 137 1.41 -6.34 -2.62
CA ILE A 137 2.56 -6.47 -1.72
C ILE A 137 2.44 -5.48 -0.58
N ASP A 138 2.43 -5.99 0.65
CA ASP A 138 2.37 -5.16 1.86
C ASP A 138 2.98 -5.89 3.05
N PRO A 139 3.82 -5.24 3.88
CA PRO A 139 4.38 -5.87 5.08
C PRO A 139 3.34 -6.12 6.18
N ASN A 140 2.19 -5.42 6.16
CA ASN A 140 1.16 -5.53 7.17
C ASN A 140 0.24 -6.73 6.88
N SER A 141 0.46 -7.83 7.60
CA SER A 141 -0.24 -9.10 7.40
C SER A 141 -1.76 -9.01 7.59
N ILE A 142 -2.29 -7.93 8.17
CA ILE A 142 -3.72 -7.77 8.45
C ILE A 142 -4.56 -7.71 7.18
N TYR A 143 -3.96 -7.31 6.05
CA TYR A 143 -4.66 -7.20 4.77
C TYR A 143 -4.71 -8.52 4.00
N TYR A 144 -3.84 -9.47 4.35
CA TYR A 144 -3.66 -10.71 3.61
C TYR A 144 -4.95 -11.55 3.51
N GLU A 145 -5.71 -11.66 4.61
CA GLU A 145 -6.94 -12.45 4.61
C GLU A 145 -8.02 -11.86 3.67
N GLY A 146 -8.07 -10.53 3.55
CA GLY A 146 -8.99 -9.85 2.63
C GLY A 146 -8.55 -10.03 1.18
N LEU A 147 -7.28 -9.76 0.91
CA LEU A 147 -6.69 -9.81 -0.44
C LEU A 147 -6.71 -11.24 -1.02
N SER A 148 -6.47 -12.26 -0.20
CA SER A 148 -6.45 -13.66 -0.66
C SER A 148 -7.82 -14.20 -1.10
N LYS A 149 -8.91 -13.51 -0.73
CA LYS A 149 -10.29 -13.85 -1.16
C LYS A 149 -10.64 -13.25 -2.51
N ILE A 150 -9.81 -12.36 -3.05
CA ILE A 150 -10.10 -11.66 -4.29
C ILE A 150 -9.57 -12.50 -5.45
N PRO A 151 -10.42 -12.89 -6.41
CA PRO A 151 -9.98 -13.64 -7.58
C PRO A 151 -8.86 -12.91 -8.31
N ARG A 152 -7.85 -13.67 -8.74
CA ARG A 152 -6.72 -13.15 -9.52
C ARG A 152 -5.84 -12.15 -8.76
N ILE A 153 -5.84 -12.16 -7.43
CA ILE A 153 -4.86 -11.44 -6.62
C ILE A 153 -3.98 -12.43 -5.85
N ILE A 154 -2.67 -12.22 -5.92
CA ILE A 154 -1.67 -12.94 -5.14
C ILE A 154 -1.11 -11.96 -4.10
N PRO A 155 -1.54 -12.05 -2.84
CA PRO A 155 -0.98 -11.23 -1.78
C PRO A 155 0.40 -11.75 -1.33
N ILE A 156 1.33 -10.83 -1.08
CA ILE A 156 2.68 -11.10 -0.57
C ILE A 156 2.90 -10.29 0.71
N ILE A 157 3.22 -10.96 1.81
CA ILE A 157 3.51 -10.33 3.11
C ILE A 157 5.00 -10.01 3.20
N ALA A 158 5.40 -8.90 2.58
CA ALA A 158 6.75 -8.38 2.64
C ALA A 158 6.74 -6.88 2.30
N ALA A 159 7.77 -6.15 2.75
CA ALA A 159 8.08 -4.85 2.18
C ALA A 159 9.01 -5.04 0.97
N ILE A 160 8.86 -4.18 -0.05
CA ILE A 160 9.83 -4.13 -1.15
C ILE A 160 10.94 -3.14 -0.79
N TYR A 161 12.20 -3.56 -0.90
CA TYR A 161 13.33 -2.69 -0.58
C TYR A 161 14.61 -3.08 -1.34
N THR A 162 15.65 -2.26 -1.25
CA THR A 162 16.93 -2.48 -1.96
C THR A 162 17.74 -3.64 -1.39
N VAL A 163 17.53 -3.99 -0.12
CA VAL A 163 18.21 -5.07 0.58
C VAL A 163 17.20 -6.12 1.02
N GLU A 164 17.49 -7.40 0.76
CA GLU A 164 16.68 -8.52 1.24
C GLU A 164 17.04 -8.89 2.68
N GLY A 165 16.05 -9.38 3.43
CA GLY A 165 16.25 -9.86 4.80
C GLY A 165 15.18 -9.33 5.73
N THR A 166 15.56 -8.89 6.92
CA THR A 166 14.66 -8.28 7.90
C THR A 166 15.06 -6.83 8.11
N GLN A 167 14.10 -5.92 7.99
CA GLN A 167 14.27 -4.50 8.28
C GLN A 167 13.32 -4.04 9.37
N ILE A 168 13.68 -2.94 10.03
CA ILE A 168 12.78 -2.26 10.97
C ILE A 168 11.70 -1.56 10.15
N PHE A 169 10.45 -1.85 10.50
CA PHE A 169 9.27 -1.17 9.98
C PHE A 169 8.66 -0.32 11.09
N TYR A 170 8.53 0.97 10.83
CA TYR A 170 7.92 1.94 11.72
C TYR A 170 6.42 1.95 11.46
N GLU A 171 5.65 1.39 12.40
CA GLU A 171 4.20 1.39 12.32
C GLU A 171 3.64 2.62 13.03
N TYR A 172 2.67 3.27 12.41
CA TYR A 172 2.01 4.46 12.95
C TYR A 172 0.54 4.17 13.31
N PRO A 173 -0.17 5.11 13.95
CA PRO A 173 -1.60 4.96 14.24
C PRO A 173 -2.47 4.79 12.98
N VAL A 174 -2.06 5.39 11.86
CA VAL A 174 -2.67 5.19 10.54
C VAL A 174 -1.78 4.24 9.76
N ASP A 175 -2.31 3.07 9.40
CA ASP A 175 -1.52 2.01 8.75
C ASP A 175 -0.86 2.50 7.46
N GLY A 176 -1.58 3.30 6.66
CA GLY A 176 -1.09 3.89 5.41
C GLY A 176 0.04 4.92 5.57
N CYS A 177 0.48 5.21 6.79
CA CYS A 177 1.67 6.02 7.06
C CYS A 177 2.87 5.18 7.52
N SER A 178 2.74 3.85 7.53
CA SER A 178 3.80 2.95 7.97
C SER A 178 4.90 2.83 6.92
N SER A 179 6.15 2.90 7.36
CA SER A 179 7.31 3.05 6.47
C SER A 179 8.52 2.27 6.97
N LEU A 180 9.40 1.92 6.05
CA LEU A 180 10.76 1.45 6.37
C LEU A 180 11.68 2.61 6.80
N LEU A 181 11.28 3.86 6.57
CA LEU A 181 12.02 5.04 6.99
C LEU A 181 11.55 5.55 8.35
N GLU A 182 12.51 6.05 9.12
CA GLU A 182 12.24 6.79 10.36
C GLU A 182 11.41 8.04 10.07
N PRO A 183 10.52 8.47 10.99
CA PRO A 183 9.89 9.78 10.88
C PRO A 183 10.95 10.87 10.92
N ASN A 184 10.75 11.93 10.15
CA ASN A 184 11.62 13.09 10.17
C ASN A 184 11.37 13.93 11.43
N SER A 185 12.08 13.64 12.51
CA SER A 185 11.97 14.39 13.78
C SER A 185 12.35 15.87 13.68
N ALA A 186 13.00 16.31 12.59
CA ALA A 186 13.30 17.71 12.34
C ALA A 186 12.12 18.46 11.69
N LEU A 187 11.08 17.73 11.27
CA LEU A 187 9.86 18.31 10.74
C LEU A 187 9.12 19.05 11.85
N ASP A 188 8.86 20.33 11.64
CA ASP A 188 8.11 21.13 12.61
C ASP A 188 6.62 20.74 12.51
N PRO A 189 6.02 20.22 13.60
CA PRO A 189 4.64 19.74 13.59
C PRO A 189 3.62 20.81 13.22
N SER A 190 3.93 22.10 13.35
CA SER A 190 3.01 23.17 12.93
C SER A 190 2.75 23.19 11.41
N TYR A 191 3.60 22.53 10.62
CA TYR A 191 3.38 22.33 9.18
C TYR A 191 2.60 21.05 8.86
N LEU A 192 2.34 20.24 9.87
CA LEU A 192 1.50 19.06 9.75
C LEU A 192 0.08 19.45 10.16
N GLY A 193 -0.91 19.12 9.34
CA GLY A 193 -2.29 19.21 9.82
C GLY A 193 -2.47 18.24 10.98
N ASP A 194 -3.36 18.53 11.94
CA ASP A 194 -3.55 17.72 13.15
C ASP A 194 -3.68 16.21 12.85
N ASN A 195 -4.36 15.86 11.75
CA ASN A 195 -4.53 14.48 11.31
C ASN A 195 -3.19 13.79 10.97
N VAL A 196 -2.24 14.50 10.35
CA VAL A 196 -0.94 13.94 9.98
C VAL A 196 -0.04 13.81 11.21
N ILE A 197 -0.10 14.78 12.13
CA ILE A 197 0.61 14.68 13.43
C ILE A 197 0.15 13.42 14.16
N ILE A 198 -1.16 13.27 14.33
CA ILE A 198 -1.75 12.15 15.08
C ILE A 198 -1.51 10.83 14.34
N GLY A 199 -1.61 10.84 13.02
CA GLY A 199 -1.65 9.61 12.21
C GLY A 199 -0.29 9.08 11.78
N CYS A 200 0.69 9.95 11.52
CA CYS A 200 1.85 9.63 10.69
C CYS A 200 3.17 10.18 11.23
N HIS A 201 3.14 11.00 12.30
CA HIS A 201 4.35 11.56 12.90
C HIS A 201 4.84 10.77 14.14
N HIS A 202 3.93 10.10 14.84
CA HIS A 202 4.26 9.35 16.06
C HIS A 202 4.32 7.84 15.80
N VAL A 203 5.52 7.25 15.95
CA VAL A 203 5.71 5.81 15.86
C VAL A 203 4.92 5.14 16.98
N LYS A 204 3.99 4.26 16.60
CA LYS A 204 3.20 3.43 17.50
C LYS A 204 3.98 2.21 17.97
N LYS A 205 4.69 1.56 17.04
CA LYS A 205 5.60 0.43 17.32
C LYS A 205 6.62 0.24 16.21
N MET A 206 7.71 -0.41 16.55
CA MET A 206 8.72 -0.88 15.60
C MET A 206 8.61 -2.40 15.50
N THR A 207 8.50 -2.92 14.29
CA THR A 207 8.39 -4.37 14.04
C THR A 207 9.42 -4.78 13.00
N GLY A 208 10.06 -5.94 13.18
CA GLY A 208 10.89 -6.53 12.13
C GLY A 208 10.01 -7.13 11.04
N VAL A 209 10.17 -6.68 9.79
CA VAL A 209 9.43 -7.22 8.63
C VAL A 209 10.38 -7.80 7.61
N SER A 210 9.90 -8.80 6.87
CA SER A 210 10.63 -9.33 5.71
C SER A 210 10.70 -8.28 4.61
N THR A 211 11.90 -8.12 4.06
CA THR A 211 12.17 -7.28 2.89
C THR A 211 12.64 -8.14 1.74
N ILE A 212 12.12 -7.87 0.56
CA ILE A 212 12.47 -8.55 -0.69
C ILE A 212 12.70 -7.51 -1.78
N ARG A 213 13.59 -7.80 -2.73
CA ARG A 213 13.80 -6.91 -3.87
C ARG A 213 12.69 -7.08 -4.89
N LEU A 214 12.30 -6.00 -5.56
CA LEU A 214 11.34 -6.08 -6.66
C LEU A 214 11.87 -6.98 -7.79
N GLU A 215 13.19 -6.98 -8.02
CA GLU A 215 13.87 -7.85 -8.97
C GLU A 215 13.56 -9.33 -8.73
N THR A 216 13.55 -9.76 -7.46
CA THR A 216 13.23 -11.13 -7.07
C THR A 216 11.79 -11.46 -7.45
N ILE A 217 10.83 -10.60 -7.13
CA ILE A 217 9.42 -10.80 -7.53
C ILE A 217 9.27 -10.87 -9.05
N LEU A 218 9.87 -9.94 -9.78
CA LEU A 218 9.82 -9.91 -11.24
C LEU A 218 10.43 -11.18 -11.84
N SER A 219 11.53 -11.71 -11.27
CA SER A 219 12.15 -12.95 -11.73
C SER A 219 11.27 -14.19 -11.57
N LEU A 220 10.30 -14.15 -10.64
CA LEU A 220 9.34 -15.24 -10.41
C LEU A 220 8.11 -15.15 -11.33
N ILE A 221 7.93 -14.04 -12.05
CA ILE A 221 6.89 -13.90 -13.07
C ILE A 221 7.41 -14.49 -14.38
N ASP A 222 6.65 -15.42 -14.96
CA ASP A 222 6.97 -16.04 -16.25
C ASP A 222 7.42 -14.97 -17.28
N PRO A 223 8.61 -15.12 -17.89
CA PRO A 223 9.16 -14.10 -18.79
C PRO A 223 8.31 -13.84 -20.04
N ARG A 224 7.37 -14.73 -20.37
CA ARG A 224 6.41 -14.57 -21.47
C ARG A 224 5.24 -13.66 -21.12
N LEU A 225 5.04 -13.35 -19.83
CA LEU A 225 3.97 -12.47 -19.37
C LEU A 225 4.45 -11.03 -19.29
N ASP A 226 3.54 -10.14 -19.64
CA ASP A 226 3.78 -8.71 -19.58
C ASP A 226 3.51 -8.16 -18.18
N VAL A 227 4.52 -7.56 -17.56
CA VAL A 227 4.31 -6.72 -16.37
C VAL A 227 3.85 -5.36 -16.86
N GLU A 228 2.56 -5.24 -17.15
CA GLU A 228 1.99 -4.06 -17.79
C GLU A 228 2.07 -2.84 -16.87
N PHE A 229 1.87 -3.03 -15.56
CA PHE A 229 1.67 -1.94 -14.62
C PHE A 229 2.30 -2.22 -13.25
N LEU A 230 2.94 -1.20 -12.68
CA LEU A 230 3.45 -1.19 -11.30
C LEU A 230 3.03 0.11 -10.61
N LYS A 231 2.28 0.01 -9.51
CA LYS A 231 2.08 1.12 -8.56
C LYS A 231 3.02 0.94 -7.38
N ILE A 232 3.64 2.04 -6.97
CA ILE A 232 4.50 2.13 -5.80
C ILE A 232 3.97 3.23 -4.89
N ASP A 233 3.69 2.84 -3.65
CA ASP A 233 3.23 3.67 -2.55
C ASP A 233 3.83 3.08 -1.25
N ALA A 234 5.15 3.13 -1.19
CA ALA A 234 5.95 2.51 -0.13
C ALA A 234 6.31 3.52 0.96
N GLN A 235 5.52 4.59 1.06
CA GLN A 235 5.59 5.59 2.13
C GLN A 235 7.02 6.11 2.34
N GLY A 236 7.60 6.70 1.29
CA GLY A 236 8.88 7.38 1.34
C GLY A 236 10.07 6.61 0.78
N THR A 237 9.94 5.30 0.53
CA THR A 237 10.96 4.48 -0.14
C THR A 237 10.62 4.17 -1.60
N ASP A 238 9.80 5.01 -2.23
CA ASP A 238 9.17 4.69 -3.51
C ASP A 238 10.18 4.57 -4.67
N LEU A 239 11.19 5.45 -4.70
CA LEU A 239 12.25 5.32 -5.70
C LEU A 239 13.15 4.11 -5.42
N GLU A 240 13.43 3.82 -4.15
CA GLU A 240 14.21 2.66 -3.73
C GLU A 240 13.53 1.34 -4.13
N VAL A 241 12.19 1.29 -4.06
CA VAL A 241 11.42 0.17 -4.61
C VAL A 241 11.68 0.01 -6.10
N ALA A 242 11.59 1.08 -6.89
CA ALA A 242 11.87 1.03 -8.33
C ALA A 242 13.33 0.62 -8.61
N GLN A 243 14.30 1.17 -7.88
CA GLN A 243 15.71 0.80 -7.96
C GLN A 243 15.95 -0.68 -7.65
N SER A 244 15.18 -1.25 -6.72
CA SER A 244 15.28 -2.67 -6.36
C SER A 244 14.85 -3.62 -7.48
N ALA A 245 14.24 -3.12 -8.58
CA ALA A 245 13.90 -3.93 -9.76
C ALA A 245 15.13 -4.35 -10.58
N GLY A 246 16.27 -3.66 -10.42
CA GLY A 246 17.51 -3.98 -11.13
C GLY A 246 17.31 -4.09 -12.64
N ALA A 247 17.90 -5.12 -13.26
CA ALA A 247 17.79 -5.33 -14.71
C ALA A 247 16.38 -5.71 -15.19
N GLN A 248 15.48 -6.12 -14.26
CA GLN A 248 14.11 -6.49 -14.57
C GLN A 248 13.20 -5.27 -14.74
N LEU A 249 13.65 -4.06 -14.37
CA LEU A 249 12.88 -2.82 -14.53
C LEU A 249 12.34 -2.65 -15.96
N LYS A 250 13.14 -3.01 -16.96
CA LYS A 250 12.77 -2.92 -18.40
C LYS A 250 11.54 -3.75 -18.79
N ARG A 251 11.13 -4.74 -17.97
CA ARG A 251 9.93 -5.55 -18.24
C ARG A 251 8.64 -4.80 -17.95
N ILE A 252 8.70 -3.78 -17.09
CA ILE A 252 7.54 -3.05 -16.60
C ILE A 252 7.12 -2.03 -17.65
N GLY A 253 5.86 -2.06 -18.09
CA GLY A 253 5.35 -1.14 -19.11
C GLY A 253 5.07 0.27 -18.59
N LYS A 254 4.39 0.38 -17.45
CA LYS A 254 4.04 1.64 -16.80
C LYS A 254 4.34 1.59 -15.31
N ILE A 255 4.89 2.68 -14.79
CA ILE A 255 5.20 2.84 -13.36
C ILE A 255 4.47 4.08 -12.83
N VAL A 256 3.84 3.93 -11.66
CA VAL A 256 3.32 5.04 -10.88
C VAL A 256 4.06 5.07 -9.55
N ILE A 257 4.68 6.22 -9.25
CA ILE A 257 5.40 6.46 -7.99
C ILE A 257 4.68 7.57 -7.23
N GLU A 258 4.29 7.29 -5.99
CA GLU A 258 3.84 8.33 -5.06
C GLU A 258 5.03 9.14 -4.53
N THR A 259 4.87 10.45 -4.44
CA THR A 259 5.90 11.35 -3.90
C THR A 259 5.27 12.46 -3.08
N GLN A 260 5.99 12.90 -2.05
CA GLN A 260 5.64 14.10 -1.31
C GLN A 260 6.23 15.35 -1.99
N LYS A 261 5.46 16.43 -2.09
CA LYS A 261 5.99 17.74 -2.45
C LYS A 261 6.79 18.31 -1.29
N GLN A 262 8.01 18.70 -1.63
CA GLN A 262 8.87 19.47 -0.76
C GLN A 262 8.22 20.84 -0.46
N VAL A 263 7.96 21.10 0.81
CA VAL A 263 7.52 22.42 1.28
C VAL A 263 8.77 23.23 1.59
N SER A 264 9.00 24.34 0.89
CA SER A 264 10.08 25.28 1.20
C SER A 264 9.58 26.32 2.19
N ASN A 265 10.21 26.44 3.36
CA ASN A 265 9.95 27.54 4.29
C ASN A 265 11.25 28.09 4.88
N ASN A 266 11.42 29.42 4.77
CA ASN A 266 12.41 30.23 5.50
C ASN A 266 13.79 29.55 5.70
N ASN A 267 14.44 29.14 4.60
CA ASN A 267 15.78 28.52 4.58
C ASN A 267 15.90 27.07 5.13
N LYS A 268 14.81 26.36 5.45
CA LYS A 268 14.85 24.92 5.74
C LYS A 268 14.41 24.12 4.51
N THR A 269 15.33 23.33 3.97
CA THR A 269 15.15 22.61 2.69
C THR A 269 14.62 21.18 2.83
N ASN A 270 14.40 20.60 4.02
CA ASN A 270 13.99 19.19 4.15
C ASN A 270 12.73 18.99 5.00
N ASN A 271 11.57 19.26 4.41
CA ASN A 271 10.25 19.07 5.04
C ASN A 271 9.53 17.82 4.50
N PHE A 272 10.25 16.69 4.42
CA PHE A 272 9.64 15.39 4.14
C PHE A 272 9.11 14.75 5.43
N LEU A 273 8.05 13.95 5.33
CA LEU A 273 7.48 13.22 6.46
C LEU A 273 8.48 12.21 7.02
N TYR A 274 9.20 11.53 6.12
CA TYR A 274 10.19 10.52 6.48
C TYR A 274 11.62 11.03 6.27
N LYS A 275 12.52 10.56 7.13
CA LYS A 275 13.95 10.89 7.08
C LYS A 275 14.57 10.25 5.84
N ASN A 276 15.38 11.02 5.13
CA ASN A 276 16.05 10.62 3.89
C ASN A 276 15.10 10.23 2.74
N GLN A 277 13.82 10.59 2.82
CA GLN A 277 12.90 10.39 1.70
C GLN A 277 13.41 11.10 0.46
N ILE A 278 13.38 10.38 -0.67
CA ILE A 278 13.83 10.89 -1.96
C ILE A 278 12.78 11.86 -2.54
N SER A 279 13.26 12.96 -3.13
CA SER A 279 12.39 13.99 -3.70
C SER A 279 11.76 13.55 -5.02
N ALA A 280 10.61 14.14 -5.36
CA ALA A 280 9.96 13.91 -6.65
C ALA A 280 10.87 14.24 -7.86
N GLN A 281 11.70 15.29 -7.74
CA GLN A 281 12.64 15.69 -8.77
C GLN A 281 13.72 14.64 -9.00
N GLU A 282 14.25 14.06 -7.92
CA GLU A 282 15.22 12.96 -8.01
C GLU A 282 14.57 11.70 -8.59
N SER A 283 13.34 11.38 -8.21
CA SER A 283 12.59 10.27 -8.81
C SER A 283 12.38 10.47 -10.31
N VAL A 284 11.93 11.64 -10.76
CA VAL A 284 11.74 11.94 -12.19
C VAL A 284 13.05 11.85 -12.95
N LYS A 285 14.15 12.39 -12.39
CA LYS A 285 15.47 12.33 -13.00
C LYS A 285 15.93 10.88 -13.15
N TRP A 286 15.86 10.09 -12.09
CA TRP A 286 16.29 8.69 -12.10
C TRP A 286 15.46 7.86 -13.09
N MET A 287 14.15 8.05 -13.13
CA MET A 287 13.28 7.37 -14.10
C MET A 287 13.66 7.70 -15.55
N ALA A 288 13.96 8.97 -15.85
CA ALA A 288 14.40 9.38 -17.18
C ALA A 288 15.75 8.75 -17.58
N GLU A 289 16.68 8.60 -16.63
CA GLU A 289 17.97 7.91 -16.83
C GLU A 289 17.83 6.41 -17.08
N HIS A 290 16.66 5.82 -16.76
CA HIS A 290 16.38 4.38 -16.91
C HIS A 290 15.31 4.11 -17.98
N ASP A 291 15.22 4.98 -19.00
CA ASP A 291 14.35 4.84 -20.17
C ASP A 291 12.85 4.89 -19.89
N PHE A 292 12.44 5.57 -18.82
CA PHE A 292 11.05 5.88 -18.56
C PHE A 292 10.75 7.35 -18.90
N LEU A 293 9.71 7.57 -19.70
CA LEU A 293 9.18 8.90 -20.01
C LEU A 293 8.19 9.31 -18.94
N PHE A 294 8.42 10.47 -18.34
CA PHE A 294 7.40 11.15 -17.55
C PHE A 294 6.20 11.47 -18.44
N ASP A 295 5.01 11.04 -18.00
CA ASP A 295 3.75 11.21 -18.71
C ASP A 295 2.93 12.32 -18.05
N GLU A 296 2.55 12.10 -16.79
CA GLU A 296 1.74 13.05 -16.06
C GLU A 296 2.02 13.02 -14.56
N LYS A 297 1.61 14.13 -13.92
CA LYS A 297 1.57 14.30 -12.49
C LYS A 297 0.12 14.42 -12.07
N GLN A 298 -0.29 13.58 -11.13
CA GLN A 298 -1.65 13.56 -10.61
C GLN A 298 -1.64 14.07 -9.18
N SER A 299 -2.43 15.11 -8.94
CA SER A 299 -2.61 15.68 -7.61
C SER A 299 -3.74 14.97 -6.89
N PHE A 300 -3.52 14.65 -5.62
CA PHE A 300 -4.61 14.22 -4.78
C PHE A 300 -5.49 15.42 -4.39
N PRO A 301 -6.83 15.28 -4.40
CA PRO A 301 -7.76 16.36 -4.06
C PRO A 301 -7.82 16.56 -2.55
N ASN A 302 -6.70 16.95 -1.93
CA ASN A 302 -6.60 17.08 -0.48
C ASN A 302 -6.09 18.47 -0.09
N ASN A 303 -6.82 19.14 0.81
CA ASN A 303 -6.39 20.36 1.53
C ASN A 303 -5.37 20.04 2.64
N LEU A 304 -4.57 18.99 2.47
CA LEU A 304 -3.56 18.61 3.45
C LEU A 304 -2.33 19.51 3.25
N LEU A 305 -1.68 19.86 4.37
CA LEU A 305 -0.44 20.64 4.35
C LEU A 305 0.70 19.84 3.72
N ILE A 306 0.69 18.51 3.88
CA ILE A 306 1.49 17.59 3.08
C ILE A 306 0.71 17.28 1.80
N GLN A 307 1.30 17.67 0.67
CA GLN A 307 0.77 17.38 -0.64
C GLN A 307 1.53 16.21 -1.25
N GLU A 308 0.83 15.11 -1.48
CA GLU A 308 1.35 13.97 -2.22
C GLU A 308 0.87 14.00 -3.68
N PHE A 309 1.64 13.35 -4.55
CA PHE A 309 1.37 13.28 -5.98
C PHE A 309 1.79 11.93 -6.52
N ASN A 310 0.98 11.40 -7.42
CA ASN A 310 1.40 10.29 -8.28
C ASN A 310 2.12 10.85 -9.50
N TYR A 311 3.34 10.38 -9.74
CA TYR A 311 4.07 10.61 -10.97
C TYR A 311 3.97 9.35 -11.83
N VAL A 312 3.46 9.51 -13.05
CA VAL A 312 3.23 8.44 -14.00
C VAL A 312 4.34 8.42 -15.03
N PHE A 313 4.86 7.22 -15.29
CA PHE A 313 5.96 7.00 -16.21
C PHE A 313 5.65 5.85 -17.18
N ASN A 314 5.95 6.04 -18.46
CA ASN A 314 5.82 5.02 -19.49
C ASN A 314 7.20 4.54 -19.96
N ASN A 315 7.37 3.23 -20.11
CA ASN A 315 8.61 2.63 -20.58
C ASN A 315 8.83 2.88 -22.08
N ARG A 316 9.95 3.50 -22.46
CA ARG A 316 10.30 3.79 -23.87
C ARG A 316 10.42 2.54 -24.72
N TYR A 317 10.91 1.44 -24.17
CA TYR A 317 11.14 0.21 -24.93
C TYR A 317 9.86 -0.37 -25.52
N ARG A 318 8.71 -0.16 -24.85
CA ARG A 318 7.42 -0.71 -25.29
C ARG A 318 6.68 0.17 -26.30
N ASN A 319 6.90 1.48 -26.28
CA ASN A 319 6.20 2.41 -27.18
C ASN A 319 6.68 2.31 -28.64
N ASN A 320 7.79 1.63 -28.91
CA ASN A 320 8.34 1.45 -30.26
C ASN A 320 7.96 0.11 -30.91
N THR A 321 7.20 -0.75 -30.23
CA THR A 321 6.88 -2.13 -30.67
C THR A 321 5.41 -2.36 -31.04
N THR A 322 4.57 -1.33 -30.99
CA THR A 322 3.15 -1.35 -31.38
C THR A 322 2.91 -0.55 -32.64
#